data_AF-A0A7C3XMB3-F1
#
_entry.id   AF-A0A7C3XMB3-F1
#
_cell.length_a   1.000
_cell.length_b   1.000
_cell.length_c   1.000
_cell.angle_alpha   90.00
_cell.angle_beta   90.00
_cell.angle_gamma   90.00
#
_symmetry.space_group_name_H-M   'P 1'
#
loop_
_entity.id
_entity.type
_entity.pdbx_description
1 polymer ?
#
loop_
_entity_poly.entity_id
_entity_poly.type
_entity_poly.pdbx_seq_one_letter_code
_entity_poly.pdbx_strand_id
1 'polypeptide(L)'
;MDGPEDRRACGGRKVAAMRRRRGFTLTEMLVVVGIFILLLALLMPALEKAREQARRAKCRAQLREIVRACMMYADDDPNGIYVYDLGDTGTHLDNLMHLYPKYMTSLKLAICPSTAHIIRTDPANLVTAGDPIGSTNPAMIGRPRDLSRFDGGGANSSAGGHSYEVRAYMWAGNWPDGRYIPSNTVKTKSNIRYPSKVKLIEDGMDEMTVNGVSYPNNWPCPYHNHGAAGVNVGFCDGHVEWVPRGRQLLQTFYDSYYAAPNVTVP
;
A
#
# COMPACT_ATOMS: atom_id res chain seq x y z
N MET A 1 34.66 -105.44 0.94
CA MET A 1 35.74 -104.47 1.23
C MET A 1 35.16 -103.12 0.96
N ASP A 2 34.81 -102.40 2.01
CA ASP A 2 34.15 -101.11 1.98
C ASP A 2 34.97 -100.12 2.82
N GLY A 3 35.14 -98.91 2.29
CA GLY A 3 35.66 -97.72 2.98
C GLY A 3 36.85 -97.05 2.28
N PRO A 4 37.10 -95.73 2.48
CA PRO A 4 36.39 -94.84 3.41
C PRO A 4 36.02 -93.43 2.89
N GLU A 5 35.14 -92.79 3.68
CA GLU A 5 35.01 -91.36 3.98
C GLU A 5 34.67 -90.34 2.87
N ASP A 6 33.41 -89.87 2.89
CA ASP A 6 33.09 -88.49 2.55
C ASP A 6 32.51 -87.76 3.78
N ARG A 7 33.31 -86.85 4.34
CA ARG A 7 32.90 -85.89 5.36
C ARG A 7 32.57 -84.58 4.64
N ARG A 8 31.34 -84.06 4.75
CA ARG A 8 31.11 -82.59 4.64
C ARG A 8 29.77 -82.12 5.23
N ALA A 9 29.94 -81.38 6.33
CA ALA A 9 29.30 -80.12 6.71
C ALA A 9 27.75 -80.06 6.87
N CYS A 10 27.31 -80.14 8.13
CA CYS A 10 26.02 -79.61 8.58
C CYS A 10 26.10 -78.06 8.64
N GLY A 11 25.43 -77.39 7.70
CA GLY A 11 25.28 -75.93 7.68
C GLY A 11 24.18 -75.47 8.65
N GLY A 12 24.57 -74.94 9.80
CA GLY A 12 23.64 -74.30 10.75
C GLY A 12 23.00 -73.04 10.17
N ARG A 13 21.68 -73.04 9.97
CA ARG A 13 20.90 -71.84 9.66
C ARG A 13 20.94 -70.89 10.87
N LYS A 14 21.62 -69.75 10.74
CA LYS A 14 21.50 -68.63 11.69
C LYS A 14 20.08 -68.06 11.61
N VAL A 15 19.28 -68.26 12.65
CA VAL A 15 17.96 -67.61 12.78
C VAL A 15 18.20 -66.11 13.04
N ALA A 16 17.92 -65.27 12.04
CA ALA A 16 17.99 -63.83 12.20
C ALA A 16 16.92 -63.38 13.22
N ALA A 17 17.35 -62.76 14.32
CA ALA A 17 16.44 -62.19 15.31
C ALA A 17 15.57 -61.11 14.65
N MET A 18 14.27 -61.40 14.47
CA MET A 18 13.30 -60.41 14.01
C MET A 18 13.27 -59.25 15.01
N ARG A 19 13.90 -58.14 14.65
CA ARG A 19 13.80 -56.88 15.37
C ARG A 19 12.31 -56.50 15.40
N ARG A 20 11.66 -56.60 16.56
CA ARG A 20 10.27 -56.16 16.74
C ARG A 20 10.18 -54.69 16.34
N ARG A 21 9.58 -54.41 15.19
CA ARG A 21 9.24 -53.04 14.81
C ARG A 21 8.18 -52.55 15.79
N ARG A 22 8.47 -51.48 16.52
CA ARG A 22 7.46 -50.79 17.34
C ARG A 22 6.47 -50.16 16.35
N GLY A 23 5.23 -50.63 16.35
CA GLY A 23 4.14 -50.03 15.59
C GLY A 23 3.63 -48.80 16.31
N PHE A 24 3.34 -47.74 15.57
CA PHE A 24 2.68 -46.54 16.09
C PHE A 24 1.22 -46.87 16.34
N THR A 25 0.70 -46.54 17.52
CA THR A 25 -0.72 -46.75 17.81
C THR A 25 -1.57 -45.63 17.21
N LEU A 26 -2.84 -45.91 16.90
CA LEU A 26 -3.76 -44.90 16.37
C LEU A 26 -3.96 -43.75 17.35
N THR A 27 -3.94 -44.04 18.65
CA THR A 27 -4.04 -43.04 19.72
C THR A 27 -2.81 -42.13 19.80
N GLU A 28 -1.61 -42.66 19.61
CA GLU A 28 -0.38 -41.84 19.54
C GLU A 28 -0.45 -40.85 18.37
N MET A 29 -0.94 -41.27 17.19
CA MET A 29 -1.08 -40.35 16.05
C MET A 29 -2.17 -39.31 16.30
N LEU A 30 -3.28 -39.73 16.90
CA LEU A 30 -4.40 -38.85 17.21
C LEU A 30 -4.00 -37.71 18.18
N VAL A 31 -3.25 -38.03 19.23
CA VAL A 31 -2.79 -37.03 20.21
C VAL A 31 -1.82 -36.04 19.57
N VAL A 32 -0.90 -36.52 18.72
CA VAL A 32 0.09 -35.66 18.04
C VAL A 32 -0.60 -34.68 17.10
N VAL A 33 -1.53 -35.14 16.28
CA VAL A 33 -2.29 -34.26 15.37
C VAL A 33 -3.17 -33.30 16.16
N GLY A 34 -3.77 -33.74 17.28
CA GLY A 34 -4.55 -32.87 18.17
C GLY A 34 -3.74 -31.71 18.73
N ILE A 35 -2.53 -31.98 19.24
CA ILE A 35 -1.63 -30.92 19.72
C ILE A 35 -1.17 -30.01 18.58
N PHE A 36 -0.89 -30.57 17.39
CA PHE A 36 -0.49 -29.78 16.23
C PHE A 36 -1.57 -28.78 15.79
N ILE A 37 -2.84 -29.21 15.74
CA ILE A 37 -3.98 -28.34 15.41
C ILE A 37 -4.12 -27.23 16.47
N LEU A 38 -4.00 -27.56 17.76
CA LEU A 38 -4.07 -26.57 18.83
C LEU A 38 -2.97 -25.50 18.69
N LEU A 39 -1.73 -25.91 18.42
CA LEU A 39 -0.62 -24.99 18.23
C LEU A 39 -0.83 -24.09 17.00
N LEU A 40 -1.28 -24.65 15.88
CA LEU A 40 -1.56 -23.87 14.67
C LEU A 40 -2.71 -22.86 14.89
N ALA A 41 -3.76 -23.25 15.61
CA ALA A 41 -4.88 -22.38 15.92
C ALA A 41 -4.45 -21.13 16.72
N LEU A 42 -3.49 -21.29 17.64
CA LEU A 42 -2.92 -20.17 18.40
C LEU A 42 -1.94 -19.34 17.57
N LEU A 43 -1.25 -19.94 16.61
CA LEU A 43 -0.22 -19.27 15.81
C LEU A 43 -0.78 -18.44 14.65
N MET A 44 -1.85 -18.88 14.01
CA MET A 44 -2.46 -18.23 12.84
C MET A 44 -2.82 -16.74 13.06
N PRO A 45 -3.56 -16.34 14.13
CA PRO A 45 -3.91 -14.93 14.33
C PRO A 45 -2.69 -14.05 14.61
N ALA A 46 -1.64 -14.59 15.24
CA ALA A 46 -0.39 -13.87 15.45
C ALA A 46 0.35 -13.63 14.13
N LEU A 47 0.39 -14.64 13.25
CA LEU A 47 1.03 -14.55 11.95
C LEU A 47 0.32 -13.53 11.02
N GLU A 48 -1.01 -13.47 11.05
CA GLU A 48 -1.77 -12.49 10.27
C GLU A 48 -1.45 -11.05 10.69
N LYS A 49 -1.41 -10.78 12.00
CA LYS A 49 -1.00 -9.47 12.54
C LYS A 49 0.42 -9.11 12.13
N ALA A 50 1.36 -10.05 12.20
CA ALA A 50 2.75 -9.84 11.80
C ALA A 50 2.87 -9.54 10.30
N ARG A 51 2.14 -10.27 9.45
CA ARG A 51 2.10 -10.01 8.00
C ARG A 51 1.55 -8.63 7.69
N GLU A 52 0.49 -8.22 8.38
CA GLU A 52 -0.10 -6.89 8.19
C GLU A 52 0.85 -5.77 8.63
N GLN A 53 1.54 -5.93 9.76
CA GLN A 53 2.58 -5.00 10.18
C GLN A 53 3.71 -4.89 9.15
N ALA A 54 4.14 -6.01 8.56
CA ALA A 54 5.15 -6.01 7.51
C ALA A 54 4.65 -5.29 6.23
N ARG A 55 3.40 -5.53 5.82
CA ARG A 55 2.79 -4.80 4.69
C ARG A 55 2.71 -3.30 4.95
N ARG A 56 2.28 -2.88 6.15
CA ARG A 56 2.28 -1.47 6.58
C ARG A 56 3.66 -0.85 6.54
N ALA A 57 4.67 -1.55 7.07
CA ALA A 57 6.04 -1.06 7.06
C ALA A 57 6.57 -0.85 5.64
N LYS A 58 6.24 -1.78 4.73
CA LYS A 58 6.60 -1.67 3.31
C LYS A 58 5.84 -0.54 2.61
N CYS A 59 4.53 -0.42 2.82
CA CYS A 59 3.72 0.68 2.29
C CYS A 59 4.30 2.04 2.72
N ARG A 60 4.61 2.19 4.01
CA ARG A 60 5.22 3.40 4.58
C ARG A 60 6.60 3.71 3.97
N ALA A 61 7.39 2.70 3.62
CA ALA A 61 8.66 2.89 2.94
C ALA A 61 8.45 3.38 1.49
N GLN A 62 7.54 2.75 0.74
CA GLN A 62 7.18 3.18 -0.62
C GLN A 62 6.63 4.61 -0.62
N LEU A 63 5.71 4.93 0.29
CA LEU A 63 5.15 6.26 0.45
C LEU A 63 6.23 7.30 0.74
N ARG A 64 7.25 6.98 1.55
CA ARG A 64 8.38 7.89 1.81
C ARG A 64 9.18 8.19 0.56
N GLU A 65 9.39 7.20 -0.30
CA GLU A 65 10.05 7.42 -1.59
C GLU A 65 9.21 8.28 -2.54
N ILE A 66 7.88 8.10 -2.55
CA ILE A 66 6.98 8.97 -3.33
C ILE A 66 7.03 10.41 -2.80
N VAL A 67 6.93 10.63 -1.49
CA VAL A 67 6.99 11.97 -0.90
C VAL A 67 8.34 12.64 -1.20
N ARG A 68 9.45 11.90 -1.14
CA ARG A 68 10.76 12.41 -1.57
C ARG A 68 10.78 12.80 -3.04
N ALA A 69 10.16 12.01 -3.91
CA ALA A 69 10.00 12.35 -5.31
C ALA A 69 9.22 13.65 -5.50
N CYS A 70 8.14 13.87 -4.73
CA CYS A 70 7.40 15.13 -4.72
C CYS A 70 8.25 16.32 -4.26
N MET A 71 9.10 16.14 -3.24
CA MET A 71 10.00 17.22 -2.79
C MET A 71 11.04 17.57 -3.85
N MET A 72 11.65 16.57 -4.49
CA MET A 72 12.59 16.78 -5.58
C MET A 72 11.93 17.45 -6.79
N TYR A 73 10.67 17.09 -7.08
CA TYR A 73 9.88 17.78 -8.09
C TYR A 73 9.64 19.24 -7.70
N ALA A 74 9.26 19.52 -6.44
CA ALA A 74 9.06 20.87 -5.94
C ALA A 74 10.33 21.73 -5.97
N ASP A 75 11.51 21.13 -5.83
CA ASP A 75 12.78 21.84 -5.93
C ASP A 75 13.09 22.27 -7.37
N ASP A 76 12.69 21.47 -8.35
CA ASP A 76 12.86 21.77 -9.77
C ASP A 76 11.74 22.66 -10.33
N ASP A 77 10.56 22.66 -9.72
CA ASP A 77 9.40 23.45 -10.14
C ASP A 77 9.57 24.95 -9.79
N PRO A 78 9.45 25.88 -10.76
CA PRO A 78 9.61 27.31 -10.51
C PRO A 78 8.66 27.90 -9.46
N ASN A 79 7.49 27.28 -9.25
CA ASN A 79 6.49 27.73 -8.27
C ASN A 79 6.59 26.95 -6.94
N GLY A 80 7.49 25.97 -6.85
CA GLY A 80 7.66 25.12 -5.67
C GLY A 80 6.47 24.20 -5.42
N ILE A 81 5.72 23.79 -6.45
CA ILE A 81 4.55 22.92 -6.31
C ILE A 81 5.00 21.49 -5.98
N TYR A 82 4.41 20.86 -4.96
CA TYR A 82 4.78 19.49 -4.58
C TYR A 82 4.27 18.42 -5.54
N VAL A 83 3.09 18.62 -6.11
CA VAL A 83 2.44 17.67 -7.01
C VAL A 83 1.64 18.44 -8.06
N TYR A 84 1.85 18.10 -9.32
CA TYR A 84 1.16 18.72 -10.46
C TYR A 84 -0.18 18.03 -10.78
N ASP A 85 -1.24 18.82 -10.95
CA ASP A 85 -2.52 18.38 -11.54
C ASP A 85 -2.52 18.65 -13.04
N LEU A 86 -3.01 17.68 -13.81
CA LEU A 86 -3.05 17.70 -15.26
C LEU A 86 -4.12 18.63 -15.84
N GLY A 87 -4.78 19.42 -15.00
CA GLY A 87 -5.51 20.61 -15.41
C GLY A 87 -6.84 20.33 -16.11
N ASP A 88 -7.53 19.24 -15.75
CA ASP A 88 -8.86 18.95 -16.30
C ASP A 88 -9.87 18.61 -15.20
N THR A 89 -10.90 19.47 -15.08
CA THR A 89 -12.24 19.19 -14.53
C THR A 89 -12.39 18.50 -13.16
N GLY A 90 -11.40 18.60 -12.27
CA GLY A 90 -11.54 18.14 -10.88
C GLY A 90 -11.56 16.62 -10.71
N THR A 91 -11.05 15.87 -11.70
CA THR A 91 -11.05 14.40 -11.72
C THR A 91 -9.65 13.77 -11.60
N HIS A 92 -8.60 14.57 -11.42
CA HIS A 92 -7.20 14.12 -11.38
C HIS A 92 -6.42 14.62 -10.15
N LEU A 93 -7.11 14.79 -9.02
CA LEU A 93 -6.51 15.22 -7.75
C LEU A 93 -5.43 14.25 -7.24
N ASP A 94 -5.45 13.00 -7.71
CA ASP A 94 -4.56 11.92 -7.31
C ASP A 94 -3.33 11.70 -8.20
N ASN A 95 -3.08 12.53 -9.19
CA ASN A 95 -2.05 12.27 -10.20
C ASN A 95 -0.61 12.09 -9.66
N LEU A 96 0.02 10.94 -9.95
CA LEU A 96 1.44 10.65 -9.71
C LEU A 96 2.29 10.62 -10.99
N MET A 97 1.67 10.80 -12.16
CA MET A 97 2.32 10.58 -13.45
C MET A 97 3.47 11.55 -13.73
N HIS A 98 3.40 12.78 -13.23
CA HIS A 98 4.45 13.79 -13.39
C HIS A 98 5.76 13.38 -12.72
N LEU A 99 5.70 12.55 -11.67
CA LEU A 99 6.87 12.04 -10.96
C LEU A 99 7.63 10.96 -11.76
N TYR A 100 6.94 10.21 -12.62
CA TYR A 100 7.54 9.12 -13.40
C TYR A 100 7.97 9.60 -14.80
N PRO A 101 9.14 9.21 -15.33
CA PRO A 101 10.16 8.34 -14.73
C PRO A 101 11.26 9.09 -13.96
N LYS A 102 11.26 10.43 -14.00
CA LYS A 102 12.40 11.26 -13.54
C LYS A 102 12.66 11.16 -12.03
N TYR A 103 11.61 11.23 -11.22
CA TYR A 103 11.70 11.23 -9.76
C TYR A 103 11.28 9.89 -9.14
N MET A 104 10.35 9.20 -9.79
CA MET A 104 9.90 7.86 -9.46
C MET A 104 10.34 6.90 -10.58
N THR A 105 11.39 6.11 -10.36
CA THR A 105 11.95 5.22 -11.39
C THR A 105 11.24 3.87 -11.52
N SER A 106 10.46 3.48 -10.50
CA SER A 106 9.73 2.22 -10.48
C SER A 106 8.24 2.43 -10.25
N LEU A 107 7.41 1.89 -11.16
CA LEU A 107 5.94 1.90 -11.02
C LEU A 107 5.44 1.16 -9.79
N LYS A 108 6.24 0.23 -9.24
CA LYS A 108 5.91 -0.48 -7.99
C LYS A 108 5.83 0.46 -6.78
N LEU A 109 6.44 1.65 -6.85
CA LEU A 109 6.32 2.64 -5.78
C LEU A 109 4.89 3.16 -5.65
N ALA A 110 4.13 3.22 -6.75
CA ALA A 110 2.75 3.67 -6.76
C ALA A 110 1.73 2.62 -6.27
N ILE A 111 2.17 1.39 -5.93
CA ILE A 111 1.27 0.31 -5.50
C ILE A 111 1.51 -0.07 -4.03
N CYS A 112 0.46 0.03 -3.22
CA CYS A 112 0.44 -0.42 -1.83
C CYS A 112 0.40 -1.96 -1.77
N PRO A 113 1.25 -2.62 -0.96
CA PRO A 113 1.30 -4.09 -0.84
C PRO A 113 0.05 -4.73 -0.26
N SER A 114 -0.85 -3.93 0.31
CA SER A 114 -2.13 -4.39 0.83
C SER A 114 -3.29 -4.15 -0.14
N THR A 115 -3.02 -3.72 -1.36
CA THR A 115 -4.02 -3.56 -2.42
C THR A 115 -3.77 -4.52 -3.58
N ALA A 116 -4.81 -4.80 -4.36
CA ALA A 116 -4.75 -5.51 -5.63
C ALA A 116 -4.59 -4.57 -6.84
N HIS A 117 -4.35 -3.28 -6.59
CA HIS A 117 -4.25 -2.25 -7.63
C HIS A 117 -3.09 -2.55 -8.59
N ILE A 118 -3.25 -2.10 -9.83
CA ILE A 118 -2.29 -2.36 -10.90
C ILE A 118 -2.02 -1.11 -11.74
N ILE A 119 -0.77 -0.93 -12.15
CA ILE A 119 -0.40 0.01 -13.22
C ILE A 119 -0.16 -0.80 -14.48
N ARG A 120 -1.03 -0.66 -15.47
CA ARG A 120 -0.87 -1.34 -16.76
C ARG A 120 0.10 -0.59 -17.66
N THR A 121 0.96 -1.34 -18.34
CA THR A 121 1.99 -0.79 -19.24
C THR A 121 1.81 -1.28 -20.67
N ASP A 122 0.69 -1.91 -20.98
CA ASP A 122 0.37 -2.26 -22.36
C ASP A 122 0.14 -1.00 -23.20
N PRO A 123 0.37 -1.05 -24.52
CA PRO A 123 0.24 0.11 -25.39
C PRO A 123 -1.12 0.81 -25.34
N ALA A 124 -2.22 0.09 -25.01
CA ALA A 124 -3.55 0.68 -24.94
C ALA A 124 -3.74 1.54 -23.67
N ASN A 125 -2.95 1.30 -22.62
CA ASN A 125 -2.96 2.10 -21.39
C ASN A 125 -1.95 3.26 -21.38
N LEU A 126 -1.15 3.42 -22.43
CA LEU A 126 -0.23 4.56 -22.51
C LEU A 126 -0.97 5.82 -22.94
N VAL A 127 -0.55 6.97 -22.41
CA VAL A 127 -1.02 8.28 -22.87
C VAL A 127 -0.52 8.53 -24.29
N THR A 128 -1.40 8.96 -25.16
CA THR A 128 -1.17 9.29 -26.56
C THR A 128 -1.47 10.76 -26.83
N ALA A 129 -1.00 11.29 -27.96
CA ALA A 129 -1.27 12.68 -28.34
C ALA A 129 -2.76 13.01 -28.51
N GLY A 130 -3.61 12.01 -28.80
CA GLY A 130 -5.05 12.18 -28.95
C GLY A 130 -5.83 12.11 -27.63
N ASP A 131 -5.17 11.77 -26.52
CA ASP A 131 -5.81 11.75 -25.21
C ASP A 131 -5.94 13.16 -24.63
N PRO A 132 -6.95 13.43 -23.79
CA PRO A 132 -7.06 14.72 -23.09
C PRO A 132 -5.77 15.08 -22.35
N ILE A 133 -5.20 14.12 -21.62
CA ILE A 133 -3.96 14.30 -20.86
C ILE A 133 -2.75 14.58 -21.78
N GLY A 134 -2.64 13.88 -22.92
CA GLY A 134 -1.54 14.08 -23.86
C GLY A 134 -1.68 15.36 -24.67
N SER A 135 -2.93 15.80 -24.90
CA SER A 135 -3.27 17.04 -25.59
C SER A 135 -2.97 18.26 -24.71
N THR A 136 -3.26 18.20 -23.40
CA THR A 136 -2.97 19.29 -22.46
C THR A 136 -1.50 19.30 -22.03
N ASN A 137 -0.87 18.14 -21.92
CA ASN A 137 0.53 18.03 -21.54
C ASN A 137 1.29 16.98 -22.38
N PRO A 138 1.91 17.40 -23.49
CA PRO A 138 2.68 16.50 -24.36
C PRO A 138 3.82 15.76 -23.65
N ALA A 139 4.33 16.26 -22.52
CA ALA A 139 5.39 15.59 -21.75
C ALA A 139 4.91 14.30 -21.04
N MET A 140 3.59 14.04 -21.03
CA MET A 140 2.98 12.84 -20.47
C MET A 140 2.81 11.72 -21.48
N ILE A 141 2.96 11.99 -22.78
CA ILE A 141 2.81 10.99 -23.84
C ILE A 141 3.81 9.84 -23.61
N GLY A 142 3.33 8.61 -23.76
CA GLY A 142 4.06 7.37 -23.53
C GLY A 142 4.12 6.91 -22.07
N ARG A 143 3.55 7.67 -21.12
CA ARG A 143 3.46 7.26 -19.71
C ARG A 143 2.20 6.42 -19.46
N PRO A 144 2.21 5.50 -18.47
CA PRO A 144 1.00 4.76 -18.09
C PRO A 144 -0.10 5.67 -17.56
N ARG A 145 -1.30 5.59 -18.14
CA ARG A 145 -2.48 6.37 -17.73
C ARG A 145 -2.94 6.02 -16.31
N ASP A 146 -2.73 4.79 -15.87
CA ASP A 146 -3.07 4.39 -14.49
C ASP A 146 -2.29 5.17 -13.42
N LEU A 147 -1.22 5.90 -13.77
CA LEU A 147 -0.55 6.82 -12.84
C LEU A 147 -1.30 8.14 -12.64
N SER A 148 -2.28 8.46 -13.49
CA SER A 148 -3.02 9.74 -13.41
C SER A 148 -4.24 9.67 -12.48
N ARG A 149 -4.47 8.54 -11.82
CA ARG A 149 -5.66 8.34 -10.97
C ARG A 149 -5.43 7.27 -9.89
N PHE A 150 -6.04 7.51 -8.74
CA PHE A 150 -6.28 6.50 -7.73
C PHE A 150 -7.26 5.43 -8.24
N ASP A 151 -7.11 4.17 -7.82
CA ASP A 151 -8.11 3.12 -8.09
C ASP A 151 -9.25 3.17 -7.05
N GLY A 152 -10.31 3.92 -7.38
CA GLY A 152 -11.50 4.10 -6.54
C GLY A 152 -12.35 2.83 -6.31
N GLY A 153 -11.98 1.69 -6.89
CA GLY A 153 -12.67 0.42 -6.66
C GLY A 153 -12.39 -0.22 -5.29
N GLY A 154 -11.55 0.41 -4.47
CA GLY A 154 -11.15 -0.07 -3.14
C GLY A 154 -10.05 -1.13 -3.19
N ALA A 155 -9.60 -1.60 -2.02
CA ALA A 155 -8.33 -2.33 -1.89
C ALA A 155 -8.23 -3.65 -2.70
N ASN A 156 -9.35 -4.27 -3.08
CA ASN A 156 -9.36 -5.50 -3.88
C ASN A 156 -9.58 -5.25 -5.38
N SER A 157 -9.69 -3.99 -5.80
CA SER A 157 -9.83 -3.62 -7.21
C SER A 157 -8.54 -3.87 -7.97
N SER A 158 -8.69 -4.29 -9.21
CA SER A 158 -7.62 -4.38 -10.20
C SER A 158 -8.05 -3.71 -11.52
N ALA A 159 -8.90 -2.68 -11.43
CA ALA A 159 -9.45 -1.98 -12.58
C ALA A 159 -8.44 -1.04 -13.26
N GLY A 160 -7.35 -0.74 -12.55
CA GLY A 160 -6.22 0.04 -13.03
C GLY A 160 -6.21 1.45 -12.44
N GLY A 161 -5.08 1.78 -11.80
CA GLY A 161 -4.88 2.97 -10.99
C GLY A 161 -3.81 2.71 -9.93
N HIS A 162 -3.32 3.76 -9.28
CA HIS A 162 -2.40 3.62 -8.14
C HIS A 162 -3.13 3.50 -6.79
N SER A 163 -2.38 3.31 -5.72
CA SER A 163 -2.92 3.00 -4.37
C SER A 163 -2.87 4.15 -3.37
N TYR A 164 -2.57 5.36 -3.82
CA TYR A 164 -2.29 6.48 -2.95
C TYR A 164 -3.18 7.67 -3.31
N GLU A 165 -3.77 8.26 -2.30
CA GLU A 165 -4.58 9.47 -2.38
C GLU A 165 -3.65 10.68 -2.25
N VAL A 166 -3.72 11.60 -3.21
CA VAL A 166 -2.86 12.77 -3.23
C VAL A 166 -3.62 13.98 -2.70
N ARG A 167 -3.06 14.57 -1.64
CA ARG A 167 -3.62 15.72 -0.93
C ARG A 167 -2.90 17.00 -1.32
N ALA A 168 -2.64 17.19 -2.60
CA ALA A 168 -1.88 18.34 -3.12
C ALA A 168 -2.65 19.67 -3.13
N TYR A 169 -3.97 19.60 -3.08
CA TYR A 169 -4.87 20.76 -3.18
C TYR A 169 -5.63 20.99 -1.88
N MET A 170 -6.01 22.24 -1.69
CA MET A 170 -6.99 22.63 -0.68
C MET A 170 -8.31 22.97 -1.35
N TRP A 171 -9.37 22.42 -0.77
CA TRP A 171 -10.72 22.70 -1.23
C TRP A 171 -11.14 24.11 -0.85
N ALA A 172 -11.94 24.72 -1.72
CA ALA A 172 -12.52 26.02 -1.45
C ALA A 172 -13.43 25.94 -0.22
N GLY A 173 -13.37 26.94 0.66
CA GLY A 173 -14.29 26.98 1.78
C GLY A 173 -13.93 27.98 2.85
N ASN A 174 -14.94 28.25 3.70
CA ASN A 174 -14.76 28.94 4.96
C ASN A 174 -14.30 27.93 6.00
N TRP A 175 -13.12 28.14 6.54
CA TRP A 175 -12.55 27.27 7.55
C TRP A 175 -12.99 27.74 8.95
N PRO A 176 -12.98 26.85 9.97
CA PRO A 176 -13.50 27.19 11.29
C PRO A 176 -12.79 28.36 12.00
N ASP A 177 -11.64 28.81 11.50
CA ASP A 177 -10.94 30.03 11.95
C ASP A 177 -11.37 31.30 11.18
N GLY A 178 -12.38 31.20 10.32
CA GLY A 178 -12.95 32.29 9.53
C GLY A 178 -12.20 32.59 8.22
N ARG A 179 -11.11 31.86 7.92
CA ARG A 179 -10.36 32.08 6.67
C ARG A 179 -11.10 31.47 5.48
N TYR A 180 -11.15 32.21 4.37
CA TYR A 180 -11.61 31.68 3.10
C TYR A 180 -10.41 31.18 2.30
N ILE A 181 -10.43 29.91 1.91
CA ILE A 181 -9.47 29.35 0.95
C ILE A 181 -10.12 29.32 -0.43
N PRO A 182 -9.51 29.91 -1.46
CA PRO A 182 -10.00 29.81 -2.83
C PRO A 182 -9.95 28.37 -3.36
N SER A 183 -10.80 28.07 -4.35
CA SER A 183 -10.72 26.81 -5.09
C SER A 183 -9.34 26.61 -5.71
N ASN A 184 -8.91 25.35 -5.78
CA ASN A 184 -7.67 24.93 -6.44
C ASN A 184 -6.40 25.54 -5.84
N THR A 185 -6.42 25.91 -4.56
CA THR A 185 -5.21 26.37 -3.87
C THR A 185 -4.23 25.20 -3.77
N VAL A 186 -3.12 25.30 -4.51
CA VAL A 186 -2.08 24.26 -4.58
C VAL A 186 -1.12 24.39 -3.41
N LYS A 187 -0.67 23.28 -2.84
CA LYS A 187 0.39 23.27 -1.84
C LYS A 187 1.74 23.52 -2.49
N THR A 188 2.43 24.56 -2.05
CA THR A 188 3.77 24.93 -2.50
C THR A 188 4.75 25.07 -1.34
N LYS A 189 6.05 25.04 -1.63
CA LYS A 189 7.09 25.31 -0.64
C LYS A 189 6.97 26.70 -0.01
N SER A 190 6.47 27.68 -0.75
CA SER A 190 6.35 29.08 -0.30
C SER A 190 5.10 29.33 0.52
N ASN A 191 4.02 28.58 0.30
CA ASN A 191 2.74 28.86 0.93
C ASN A 191 2.49 28.01 2.19
N ILE A 192 3.15 26.87 2.36
CA ILE A 192 3.03 26.02 3.56
C ILE A 192 3.85 26.56 4.73
N ARG A 193 3.19 26.77 5.88
CA ARG A 193 3.84 27.30 7.10
C ARG A 193 4.49 26.22 7.96
N TYR A 194 3.84 25.07 8.12
CA TYR A 194 4.37 23.94 8.90
C TYR A 194 4.38 22.66 8.06
N PRO A 195 5.43 22.43 7.25
CA PRO A 195 5.50 21.27 6.34
C PRO A 195 5.32 19.92 7.01
N SER A 196 5.76 19.77 8.27
CA SER A 196 5.59 18.56 9.09
C SER A 196 4.16 18.30 9.57
N LYS A 197 3.20 19.16 9.24
CA LYS A 197 1.78 19.02 9.60
C LYS A 197 0.87 18.94 8.39
N VAL A 198 1.37 19.31 7.23
CA VAL A 198 0.59 19.32 5.99
C VAL A 198 0.74 17.97 5.29
N LYS A 199 -0.38 17.24 5.20
CA LYS A 199 -0.50 16.00 4.43
C LYS A 199 -0.21 16.29 2.97
N LEU A 200 0.55 15.43 2.33
CA LEU A 200 0.83 15.50 0.91
C LEU A 200 0.23 14.31 0.17
N ILE A 201 0.43 13.10 0.68
CA ILE A 201 -0.07 11.85 0.10
C ILE A 201 -0.43 10.90 1.25
N GLU A 202 -1.49 10.12 1.10
CA GLU A 202 -1.87 9.08 2.04
C GLU A 202 -2.20 7.77 1.33
N ASP A 203 -2.14 6.66 2.05
CA ASP A 203 -2.65 5.39 1.56
C ASP A 203 -4.13 5.19 1.93
N GLY A 204 -4.93 6.25 1.82
CA GLY A 204 -6.37 6.18 1.98
C GLY A 204 -7.08 5.50 0.81
N MET A 205 -8.41 5.49 0.85
CA MET A 205 -9.23 5.17 -0.30
C MET A 205 -10.44 6.10 -0.39
N ASP A 206 -11.03 6.12 -1.58
CA ASP A 206 -12.28 6.78 -1.88
C ASP A 206 -13.47 6.31 -1.01
N GLU A 207 -14.54 7.11 -1.07
CA GLU A 207 -15.81 6.73 -0.46
C GLU A 207 -16.32 5.39 -1.01
N MET A 208 -16.79 4.51 -0.11
CA MET A 208 -17.38 3.24 -0.54
C MET A 208 -18.62 2.90 0.27
N THR A 209 -19.55 2.20 -0.39
CA THR A 209 -20.73 1.64 0.28
C THR A 209 -20.69 0.12 0.19
N VAL A 210 -20.66 -0.54 1.36
CA VAL A 210 -20.65 -2.01 1.44
C VAL A 210 -21.83 -2.45 2.29
N ASN A 211 -22.68 -3.32 1.73
CA ASN A 211 -23.88 -3.83 2.40
C ASN A 211 -24.80 -2.72 2.97
N GLY A 212 -24.94 -1.61 2.24
CA GLY A 212 -25.75 -0.46 2.67
C GLY A 212 -25.10 0.45 3.72
N VAL A 213 -23.84 0.21 4.09
CA VAL A 213 -23.07 1.09 4.99
C VAL A 213 -22.06 1.89 4.18
N SER A 214 -22.20 3.21 4.18
CA SER A 214 -21.26 4.13 3.54
C SER A 214 -20.10 4.47 4.48
N TYR A 215 -18.88 4.33 3.96
CA TYR A 215 -17.64 4.69 4.62
C TYR A 215 -17.10 5.96 3.98
N PRO A 216 -16.87 7.03 4.76
CA PRO A 216 -16.38 8.29 4.22
C PRO A 216 -15.05 8.14 3.50
N ASN A 217 -14.84 8.95 2.47
CA ASN A 217 -13.57 9.07 1.77
C ASN A 217 -12.41 9.33 2.78
N ASN A 218 -11.30 8.63 2.60
CA ASN A 218 -10.08 8.74 3.40
C ASN A 218 -10.27 8.39 4.89
N TRP A 219 -11.33 7.64 5.25
CA TRP A 219 -11.58 7.20 6.62
C TRP A 219 -11.40 5.69 6.84
N PRO A 220 -10.40 5.24 7.65
CA PRO A 220 -10.06 3.83 7.82
C PRO A 220 -11.27 2.93 8.10
N CYS A 221 -11.41 1.85 7.33
CA CYS A 221 -12.53 0.92 7.42
C CYS A 221 -12.09 -0.51 7.09
N PRO A 222 -12.88 -1.55 7.40
CA PRO A 222 -12.47 -2.94 7.20
C PRO A 222 -12.09 -3.32 5.75
N TYR A 223 -12.55 -2.55 4.77
CA TYR A 223 -12.32 -2.76 3.35
C TYR A 223 -11.19 -1.88 2.76
N HIS A 224 -10.57 -1.04 3.60
CA HIS A 224 -9.35 -0.30 3.27
C HIS A 224 -8.13 -1.22 3.18
N ASN A 225 -7.10 -0.75 2.47
CA ASN A 225 -5.80 -1.41 2.34
C ASN A 225 -5.16 -1.81 3.69
N HIS A 226 -5.25 -0.99 4.74
CA HIS A 226 -4.76 -1.33 6.08
C HIS A 226 -5.88 -1.56 7.11
N GLY A 227 -7.10 -1.78 6.62
CA GLY A 227 -8.28 -2.00 7.42
C GLY A 227 -8.67 -0.79 8.28
N ALA A 228 -9.41 -1.05 9.35
CA ALA A 228 -10.00 0.01 10.19
C ALA A 228 -9.04 0.67 11.19
N ALA A 229 -7.74 0.33 11.15
CA ALA A 229 -6.80 0.70 12.19
C ALA A 229 -6.22 2.12 12.03
N GLY A 230 -6.14 2.63 10.81
CA GLY A 230 -5.43 3.87 10.49
C GLY A 230 -4.94 3.88 9.04
N VAL A 231 -4.12 4.88 8.71
CA VAL A 231 -3.51 5.10 7.39
C VAL A 231 -2.05 5.54 7.56
N ASN A 232 -1.19 5.25 6.59
CA ASN A 232 0.09 5.90 6.45
C ASN A 232 -0.10 7.24 5.73
N VAL A 233 0.48 8.28 6.32
CA VAL A 233 0.36 9.65 5.83
C VAL A 233 1.76 10.20 5.61
N GLY A 234 1.99 10.73 4.41
CA GLY A 234 3.19 11.44 4.03
C GLY A 234 2.97 12.95 4.07
N PHE A 235 3.98 13.68 4.52
CA PHE A 235 3.90 15.12 4.80
C PHE A 235 4.85 15.93 3.92
N CYS A 236 4.61 17.23 3.83
CA CYS A 236 5.37 18.14 2.97
C CYS A 236 6.84 18.34 3.37
N ASP A 237 7.27 17.90 4.56
CA ASP A 237 8.69 17.89 4.96
C ASP A 237 9.43 16.58 4.60
N GLY A 238 8.76 15.61 3.99
CA GLY A 238 9.35 14.33 3.63
C GLY A 238 9.14 13.20 4.63
N HIS A 239 8.60 13.46 5.82
CA HIS A 239 8.35 12.38 6.77
C HIS A 239 7.05 11.63 6.44
N VAL A 240 6.99 10.40 6.92
CA VAL A 240 5.81 9.53 6.79
C VAL A 240 5.61 8.81 8.11
N GLU A 241 4.38 8.87 8.61
CA GLU A 241 3.97 8.22 9.84
C GLU A 241 2.67 7.43 9.67
N TRP A 242 2.45 6.50 10.60
CA TRP A 242 1.18 5.80 10.72
C TRP A 242 0.27 6.62 11.63
N VAL A 243 -0.91 6.96 11.14
CA VAL A 243 -1.90 7.75 11.86
C VAL A 243 -3.09 6.85 12.24
N PRO A 244 -3.24 6.50 13.52
CA PRO A 244 -4.36 5.69 14.00
C PRO A 244 -5.71 6.35 13.76
N ARG A 245 -6.72 5.50 13.50
CA ARG A 245 -8.12 5.94 13.42
C ARG A 245 -8.55 6.63 14.72
N GLY A 246 -9.34 7.71 14.57
CA GLY A 246 -9.96 8.43 15.69
C GLY A 246 -9.44 9.85 15.80
N ARG A 247 -9.22 10.33 17.03
CA ARG A 247 -8.84 11.73 17.30
C ARG A 247 -7.55 12.14 16.59
N GLN A 248 -6.56 11.25 16.52
CA GLN A 248 -5.27 11.55 15.88
C GLN A 248 -5.45 11.81 14.40
N LEU A 249 -6.17 10.95 13.67
CA LEU A 249 -6.46 11.16 12.25
C LEU A 249 -7.26 12.44 11.99
N LEU A 250 -8.27 12.73 12.83
CA LEU A 250 -9.01 13.99 12.74
C LEU A 250 -8.08 15.19 12.95
N GLN A 251 -7.21 15.13 13.95
CA GLN A 251 -6.23 16.19 14.19
C GLN A 251 -5.27 16.35 13.01
N THR A 252 -4.75 15.26 12.44
CA THR A 252 -3.86 15.32 11.26
C THR A 252 -4.57 15.94 10.06
N PHE A 253 -5.86 15.64 9.87
CA PHE A 253 -6.68 16.28 8.85
C PHE A 253 -6.75 17.79 9.11
N TYR A 254 -7.23 18.22 10.28
CA TYR A 254 -7.34 19.63 10.63
C TYR A 254 -6.00 20.37 10.57
N ASP A 255 -4.95 19.82 11.18
CA ASP A 255 -3.60 20.39 11.17
C ASP A 255 -3.11 20.58 9.74
N SER A 256 -3.37 19.64 8.84
CA SER A 256 -2.99 19.79 7.44
C SER A 256 -3.71 20.92 6.72
N TYR A 257 -4.90 21.29 7.16
CA TYR A 257 -5.63 22.40 6.59
C TYR A 257 -5.27 23.72 7.25
N TYR A 258 -5.05 23.78 8.56
CA TYR A 258 -4.66 25.02 9.24
C TYR A 258 -3.18 25.38 9.09
N ALA A 259 -2.33 24.38 8.84
CA ALA A 259 -0.91 24.59 8.58
C ALA A 259 -0.60 24.93 7.11
N ALA A 260 -1.62 24.82 6.24
CA ALA A 260 -1.58 25.20 4.84
C ALA A 260 -2.51 26.41 4.60
N PRO A 261 -2.23 27.24 3.59
CA PRO A 261 -1.15 28.19 3.53
C PRO A 261 -1.35 29.45 4.39
N ASN A 262 -0.38 30.36 4.30
CA ASN A 262 -0.58 31.79 4.56
C ASN A 262 -1.58 32.36 3.54
N VAL A 263 -2.87 32.05 3.67
CA VAL A 263 -3.90 32.88 3.02
C VAL A 263 -3.91 34.18 3.79
N THR A 264 -3.43 35.25 3.16
CA THR A 264 -3.63 36.61 3.65
C THR A 264 -5.13 36.80 3.86
N VAL A 265 -5.51 36.91 5.13
CA VAL A 265 -6.82 37.43 5.51
C VAL A 265 -6.84 38.88 5.04
N PRO A 266 -7.87 39.33 4.30
CA PRO A 266 -8.01 40.75 3.98
C PRO A 266 -8.05 41.62 5.23
#